data_AF-A0A1B9JV60-F1
#
_entry.id   AF-A0A1B9JV60-F1
#
_cell.length_a   1.000
_cell.length_b   1.000
_cell.length_c   1.000
_cell.angle_alpha   90.00
_cell.angle_beta   90.00
_cell.angle_gamma   90.00
#
_symmetry.space_group_name_H-M   'P 1'
#
loop_
_entity.id
_entity.type
_entity.pdbx_description
1 polymer ?
#
loop_
_entity_poly.entity_id
_entity_poly.type
_entity_poly.pdbx_seq_one_letter_code
_entity_poly.pdbx_strand_id
1 'polypeptide(L)'
;MITFIEALNKAKNYLAEYDIPVEITVIDRFSEGWLFCFQSREFLETGDFSTQLIGNCPFIIDKDSGKIYELGTTYPIDVYIQQYENKKINGNF
;
A
#
# COMPACT_ATOMS: atom_id res chain seq x y z
N MET A 1 15.21 -0.45 10.94
CA MET A 1 15.10 -0.75 9.50
C MET A 1 14.61 -2.17 9.34
N ILE A 2 13.42 -2.35 8.76
CA ILE A 2 12.86 -3.66 8.42
C ILE A 2 13.31 -4.07 7.01
N THR A 3 13.22 -5.36 6.74
CA THR A 3 13.49 -5.97 5.44
C THR A 3 12.24 -5.93 4.54
N PHE A 4 12.44 -6.15 3.25
CA PHE A 4 11.32 -6.30 2.32
C PHE A 4 10.37 -7.46 2.69
N ILE A 5 10.90 -8.59 3.19
CA ILE A 5 10.06 -9.73 3.59
C ILE A 5 9.20 -9.38 4.80
N GLU A 6 9.76 -8.67 5.78
CA GLU A 6 9.00 -8.17 6.92
C GLU A 6 7.93 -7.16 6.49
N ALA A 7 8.25 -6.25 5.57
CA ALA A 7 7.28 -5.32 4.99
C ALA A 7 6.16 -6.06 4.25
N LEU A 8 6.49 -7.04 3.41
CA LEU A 8 5.50 -7.83 2.67
C LEU A 8 4.58 -8.61 3.61
N ASN A 9 5.11 -9.24 4.66
CA ASN A 9 4.31 -9.94 5.66
C ASN A 9 3.38 -8.97 6.39
N LYS A 10 3.87 -7.77 6.70
CA LYS A 10 3.07 -6.73 7.36
C LYS A 10 1.96 -6.19 6.46
N ALA A 11 2.23 -6.01 5.15
CA ALA A 11 1.23 -5.66 4.16
C ALA A 11 0.13 -6.73 4.07
N LYS A 12 0.52 -8.02 4.01
CA LYS A 12 -0.43 -9.14 3.99
C LYS A 12 -1.29 -9.19 5.24
N ASN A 13 -0.70 -8.99 6.42
CA ASN A 13 -1.44 -8.99 7.68
C ASN A 13 -2.45 -7.83 7.74
N TYR A 14 -2.03 -6.62 7.35
CA TYR A 14 -2.91 -5.46 7.28
C TYR A 14 -4.10 -5.68 6.33
N LEU A 15 -3.85 -6.31 5.18
CA LEU A 15 -4.91 -6.62 4.21
C LEU A 15 -5.81 -7.80 4.64
N ALA A 16 -5.32 -8.71 5.48
CA ALA A 16 -6.12 -9.81 6.02
C ALA A 16 -7.21 -9.35 6.99
N GLU A 17 -7.17 -8.10 7.47
CA GLU A 17 -8.19 -7.49 8.32
C GLU A 17 -9.42 -6.99 7.54
N TYR A 18 -9.38 -7.00 6.19
CA TYR A 18 -10.52 -6.60 5.37
C TYR A 18 -11.62 -7.66 5.40
N ASP A 19 -12.89 -7.21 5.42
CA ASP A 19 -14.07 -8.08 5.41
C ASP A 19 -14.18 -8.94 4.13
N ILE A 20 -13.54 -8.50 3.04
CA ILE A 20 -13.47 -9.24 1.79
C ILE A 20 -12.03 -9.69 1.50
N PRO A 21 -11.83 -10.86 0.87
CA PRO A 21 -10.51 -11.27 0.42
C PRO A 21 -9.94 -10.30 -0.62
N VAL A 22 -8.76 -9.78 -0.35
CA VAL A 22 -8.01 -8.90 -1.26
C VAL A 22 -6.61 -9.45 -1.53
N GLU A 23 -6.06 -9.06 -2.68
CA GLU A 23 -4.72 -9.42 -3.12
C GLU A 23 -3.89 -8.19 -3.46
N ILE A 24 -2.59 -8.26 -3.19
CA ILE A 24 -1.63 -7.23 -3.60
C ILE A 24 -1.45 -7.32 -5.12
N THR A 25 -1.65 -6.20 -5.81
CA THR A 25 -1.54 -6.11 -7.28
C THR A 25 -0.30 -5.36 -7.74
N VAL A 26 0.19 -4.42 -6.93
CA VAL A 26 1.40 -3.64 -7.23
C VAL A 26 2.26 -3.57 -5.98
N ILE A 27 3.57 -3.71 -6.19
CA ILE A 27 4.61 -3.44 -5.20
C ILE A 27 5.62 -2.52 -5.85
N ASP A 28 5.78 -1.33 -5.28
CA ASP A 28 6.87 -0.41 -5.65
C ASP A 28 7.84 -0.25 -4.49
N ARG A 29 9.13 -0.08 -4.82
CA ARG A 29 10.22 0.05 -3.84
C ARG A 29 10.91 1.38 -4.04
N PHE A 30 11.10 2.10 -2.95
CA PHE A 30 11.83 3.36 -2.95
C PHE A 30 12.77 3.45 -1.74
N SER A 31 13.57 4.52 -1.65
CA SER A 31 14.65 4.68 -0.65
C SER A 31 14.17 4.47 0.78
N GLU A 32 12.96 4.97 1.06
CA GLU A 32 12.40 5.12 2.41
C GLU A 32 11.29 4.11 2.74
N GLY A 33 10.94 3.19 1.82
CA GLY A 33 9.85 2.26 2.07
C GLY A 33 9.41 1.43 0.88
N TRP A 34 8.22 0.85 1.04
CA TRP A 34 7.54 0.04 0.05
C TRP A 34 6.10 0.49 -0.08
N LEU A 35 5.63 0.65 -1.32
CA LEU A 35 4.25 0.99 -1.63
C LEU A 35 3.51 -0.26 -2.13
N PHE A 36 2.29 -0.43 -1.66
CA PHE A 36 1.43 -1.55 -2.00
C PHE A 36 0.08 -1.04 -2.51
N CYS A 37 -0.35 -1.58 -3.66
CA CYS A 37 -1.73 -1.50 -4.12
C CYS A 37 -2.37 -2.89 -4.00
N PHE A 38 -3.69 -2.92 -3.88
CA PHE A 38 -4.44 -4.16 -3.75
C PHE A 38 -5.75 -4.10 -4.55
N GLN A 39 -6.43 -5.23 -4.66
CA GLN A 39 -7.73 -5.35 -5.31
C GLN A 39 -8.47 -6.58 -4.74
N SER A 40 -9.80 -6.62 -4.87
CA SER A 40 -10.62 -7.80 -4.58
C SER A 40 -10.09 -9.03 -5.30
N ARG A 41 -9.89 -10.13 -4.56
CA ARG A 41 -9.45 -11.41 -5.16
C ARG A 41 -10.47 -11.90 -6.19
N GLU A 42 -11.76 -11.82 -5.86
CA GLU A 42 -12.84 -12.29 -6.73
C GLU A 42 -12.87 -11.53 -8.06
N PHE A 43 -12.68 -10.21 -8.04
CA PHE A 43 -12.57 -9.42 -9.27
C PHE A 43 -11.38 -9.86 -10.13
N LEU A 44 -10.21 -10.10 -9.52
CA LEU A 44 -9.02 -10.54 -10.24
C LEU A 44 -9.18 -11.92 -10.87
N GLU A 45 -9.89 -12.83 -10.20
CA GLU A 45 -10.11 -14.21 -10.66
C GLU A 45 -11.21 -14.32 -11.71
N THR A 46 -12.29 -13.53 -11.58
CA THR A 46 -13.51 -13.68 -12.39
C THR A 46 -13.68 -12.60 -13.44
N GLY A 47 -13.11 -11.42 -13.22
CA GLY A 47 -13.39 -10.22 -14.01
C GLY A 47 -14.77 -9.61 -13.75
N ASP A 48 -15.53 -10.07 -12.75
CA ASP A 48 -16.83 -9.49 -12.42
C ASP A 48 -16.66 -8.11 -11.77
N PHE A 49 -16.92 -7.07 -12.57
CA PHE A 49 -16.90 -5.67 -12.14
C PHE A 49 -17.77 -5.37 -10.92
N SER A 50 -18.79 -6.19 -10.62
CA SER A 50 -19.62 -6.03 -9.42
C SER A 50 -18.82 -6.21 -8.11
N THR A 51 -17.71 -6.95 -8.17
CA THR A 51 -16.84 -7.28 -7.05
C THR A 51 -15.56 -6.44 -7.01
N GLN A 52 -15.42 -5.50 -7.96
CA GLN A 52 -14.28 -4.60 -8.03
C GLN A 52 -14.31 -3.60 -6.86
N LEU A 53 -13.19 -3.49 -6.14
CA LEU A 53 -12.99 -2.40 -5.19
C LEU A 53 -12.83 -1.09 -5.93
N ILE A 54 -13.58 -0.09 -5.46
CA ILE A 54 -13.53 1.29 -5.95
C ILE A 54 -13.02 2.18 -4.82
N GLY A 55 -12.04 3.02 -5.14
CA GLY A 55 -11.49 3.98 -4.18
C GLY A 55 -10.56 3.38 -3.14
N ASN A 56 -10.12 2.12 -3.31
CA ASN A 56 -9.14 1.53 -2.41
C ASN A 56 -7.78 2.24 -2.56
N CYS A 57 -7.32 2.83 -1.47
CA CYS A 57 -6.12 3.64 -1.46
C CYS A 57 -4.86 2.76 -1.40
N PRO A 58 -3.81 3.10 -2.15
CA PRO A 58 -2.48 2.54 -1.91
C PRO A 58 -1.99 2.88 -0.49
N PHE A 59 -1.03 2.12 0.00
CA PHE A 59 -0.40 2.39 1.30
C PHE A 59 1.11 2.15 1.26
N ILE A 60 1.83 2.86 2.13
CA ILE A 60 3.28 2.75 2.33
C ILE A 60 3.58 2.01 3.61
N ILE A 61 4.59 1.15 3.59
CA ILE A 61 5.26 0.64 4.79
C ILE A 61 6.62 1.32 4.90
N ASP A 62 6.79 2.08 5.97
CA ASP A 62 8.04 2.78 6.27
C ASP A 62 9.17 1.79 6.54
N LYS A 63 10.32 2.02 5.92
CA LYS A 63 11.48 1.14 6.04
C LYS A 63 12.12 1.17 7.41
N ASP A 64 12.06 2.27 8.15
CA ASP A 64 12.75 2.36 9.43
C ASP A 64 11.92 1.81 10.59
N SER A 65 10.67 2.23 10.65
CA SER A 65 9.72 1.94 11.74
C SER A 65 8.74 0.80 11.43
N GLY A 66 8.54 0.44 10.16
CA GLY A 66 7.49 -0.48 9.75
C GLY A 66 6.07 0.06 9.93
N LYS A 67 5.89 1.35 10.22
CA LYS A 67 4.56 1.97 10.27
C LYS A 67 3.88 1.96 8.90
N ILE A 68 2.56 1.82 8.90
CA ILE A 68 1.73 1.86 7.70
C ILE A 68 1.20 3.28 7.54
N TYR A 69 1.28 3.83 6.33
CA TYR A 69 0.72 5.13 5.97
C TYR A 69 -0.19 4.94 4.75
N GLU A 70 -1.50 5.10 4.96
CA GLU A 70 -2.46 5.13 3.87
C GLU A 70 -2.30 6.40 3.04
N LEU A 71 -2.47 6.27 1.73
CA LEU A 71 -2.41 7.37 0.78
C LEU A 71 -3.81 7.77 0.35
N GLY A 72 -3.89 8.79 -0.52
CA GLY A 72 -5.14 9.13 -1.19
C GLY A 72 -5.23 8.49 -2.58
N THR A 73 -6.31 8.82 -3.28
CA THR A 73 -6.56 8.43 -4.68
C THR A 73 -6.64 9.65 -5.61
N THR A 74 -6.37 10.85 -5.11
CA THR A 74 -6.47 12.13 -5.83
C THR A 74 -5.31 12.36 -6.81
N TYR A 75 -4.09 11.92 -6.45
CA TYR A 75 -2.88 12.17 -7.22
C TYR A 75 -2.25 10.87 -7.76
N PRO A 76 -1.37 10.94 -8.77
CA PRO A 76 -0.55 9.80 -9.17
C PRO A 76 0.36 9.31 -8.03
N ILE A 77 0.75 8.03 -8.09
CA ILE A 77 1.57 7.37 -7.06
C ILE A 77 2.88 8.11 -6.78
N ASP A 78 3.59 8.58 -7.82
CA ASP A 78 4.87 9.29 -7.66
C ASP A 78 4.74 10.57 -6.81
N VAL A 79 3.60 11.26 -6.92
CA VAL A 79 3.31 12.46 -6.12
C VAL A 79 3.17 12.07 -4.65
N TYR A 80 2.53 10.94 -4.34
CA TYR A 80 2.41 10.47 -2.96
C TYR A 80 3.73 10.00 -2.37
N ILE A 81 4.56 9.31 -3.15
CA ILE A 81 5.91 8.92 -2.71
C ILE A 81 6.73 10.18 -2.38
N GLN A 82 6.73 11.18 -3.26
CA GLN A 82 7.44 12.43 -3.03
C GLN A 82 6.92 13.18 -1.79
N GLN A 83 5.60 13.24 -1.59
CA GLN A 83 5.01 13.87 -0.40
C GLN A 83 5.40 13.13 0.88
N TYR A 84 5.42 11.79 0.84
CA TYR A 84 5.86 10.96 1.96
C TYR A 84 7.33 11.22 2.29
N GLU A 85 8.22 11.17 1.31
CA GLU A 85 9.65 11.44 1.51
C GLU A 85 9.89 12.84 2.08
N ASN A 86 9.18 13.85 1.55
CA ASN A 86 9.25 15.22 2.07
C ASN A 86 8.77 15.31 3.53
N LYS A 87 7.68 14.62 3.90
CA LYS A 87 7.24 14.57 5.31
C LYS A 87 8.29 13.90 6.19
N LYS A 88 8.94 12.84 5.69
CA LYS A 88 10.00 12.14 6.41
C LYS A 88 11.20 13.01 6.70
N ILE A 89 11.72 13.67 5.67
CA ILE A 89 12.87 14.58 5.75
C ILE A 89 12.60 15.70 6.76
N ASN A 90 11.37 16.20 6.80
CA ASN A 90 10.96 17.28 7.70
C ASN A 90 10.54 16.80 9.11
N GLY A 91 10.50 15.48 9.37
CA GLY A 91 10.10 14.91 10.66
C GLY A 91 8.60 15.07 11.00
N ASN A 92 7.73 15.19 10.00
CA ASN A 92 6.30 15.51 10.16
C ASN A 92 5.37 14.28 10.15
N PHE A 93 5.71 13.23 10.91
CA PHE A 93 4.92 11.99 11.03
C PHE A 93 4.46 11.68 12.45
#